data_AF-A0A7L4ZHY7-F1
#
_entry.id   AF-A0A7L4ZHY7-F1
#
_cell.length_a   1.000
_cell.length_b   1.000
_cell.length_c   1.000
_cell.angle_alpha   90.00
_cell.angle_beta   90.00
_cell.angle_gamma   90.00
#
_symmetry.space_group_name_H-M   'P 1'
#
loop_
_entity.id
_entity.type
_entity.pdbx_description
1 polymer ?
#
loop_
_entity_poly.entity_id
_entity_poly.type
_entity_poly.pdbx_seq_one_letter_code
_entity_poly.pdbx_strand_id
1 'polypeptide(L)'
;MYAHIESTVTAIVCLLTAFVIQRIYEKERKQQNLNTISGIKWFGLAIFSWGIGALVTLILINYAAFSATSKWLVYWSVFISLINSLFILLSLPSIEHQKERNMIVRIVERFSVKEFMMLFCGIFFMIAFVFIATSYNNQEISNSFIWLIDIPISLVVALALLYELNKAFTNRKMKFMYLPCFSLFVLIVIAVSHRIIPHEMVEEFISLSNWSLIGIITSLSFKFIFILLFSILLYSWKFLSEKEQQQSEFALLETERTALHSENEKLKIANESHIDTIQSLTKKLDRKKKKVAKLKEASKIELSDRQKEVLANLGICGAKKSYTEIAEAMHISVDGFQAHVYQIKKILNISGSAGKEQLIAYAIENKLLQFATISCD
;
A
#
# COMPACT_ATOMS: atom_id res chain seq x y z
N MET A 1 45.40 -33.86 -2.18
CA MET A 1 45.49 -32.45 -1.71
C MET A 1 44.46 -31.56 -2.39
N TYR A 2 44.47 -31.47 -3.72
CA TYR A 2 43.59 -30.60 -4.51
C TYR A 2 42.08 -30.88 -4.35
N ALA A 3 41.64 -32.14 -4.38
CA ALA A 3 40.23 -32.50 -4.13
C ALA A 3 39.73 -32.08 -2.73
N HIS A 4 40.60 -32.12 -1.71
CA HIS A 4 40.25 -31.64 -0.36
C HIS A 4 39.97 -30.15 -0.34
N ILE A 5 40.76 -29.35 -1.07
CA ILE A 5 40.58 -27.89 -1.12
C ILE A 5 39.23 -27.57 -1.77
N GLU A 6 38.93 -28.19 -2.91
CA GLU A 6 37.65 -27.99 -3.59
C GLU A 6 36.46 -28.36 -2.70
N SER A 7 36.47 -29.55 -2.08
CA SER A 7 35.36 -29.97 -1.23
C SER A 7 35.25 -29.12 0.03
N THR A 8 36.36 -28.66 0.61
CA THR A 8 36.35 -27.79 1.81
C THR A 8 35.74 -26.43 1.50
N VAL A 9 36.23 -25.77 0.45
CA VAL A 9 35.72 -24.46 0.04
C VAL A 9 34.25 -24.58 -0.36
N THR A 10 33.88 -25.60 -1.13
CA THR A 10 32.49 -25.83 -1.54
C THR A 10 31.58 -26.06 -0.33
N ALA A 11 31.98 -26.91 0.62
CA ALA A 11 31.18 -27.18 1.82
C ALA A 11 30.95 -25.90 2.64
N ILE A 12 32.01 -25.13 2.93
CA ILE A 12 31.90 -23.91 3.74
C ILE A 12 31.02 -22.87 3.03
N VAL A 13 31.35 -22.54 1.78
CA VAL A 13 30.67 -21.47 1.04
C VAL A 13 29.22 -21.83 0.80
N CYS A 14 28.94 -23.05 0.32
CA CYS A 14 27.57 -23.45 0.01
C CYS A 14 26.72 -23.61 1.27
N LEU A 15 27.23 -24.17 2.38
CA LEU A 15 26.44 -24.31 3.61
C LEU A 15 26.13 -22.95 4.25
N LEU A 16 27.10 -22.05 4.33
CA LEU A 16 26.88 -20.69 4.85
C LEU A 16 25.89 -19.93 3.97
N THR A 17 26.06 -19.98 2.65
CA THR A 17 25.17 -19.31 1.70
C THR A 17 23.75 -19.88 1.78
N ALA A 18 23.61 -21.21 1.85
CA ALA A 18 22.32 -21.87 1.99
C ALA A 18 21.62 -21.46 3.30
N PHE A 19 22.35 -21.33 4.41
CA PHE A 19 21.81 -20.83 5.67
C PHE A 19 21.30 -19.38 5.56
N VAL A 20 22.06 -18.50 4.91
CA VAL A 20 21.64 -17.11 4.66
C VAL A 20 20.38 -17.06 3.79
N ILE A 21 20.32 -17.85 2.72
CA ILE A 21 19.15 -17.92 1.84
C ILE A 21 17.93 -18.48 2.59
N GLN A 22 18.13 -19.49 3.45
CA GLN A 22 17.06 -20.03 4.29
C GLN A 22 16.51 -18.98 5.26
N ARG A 23 17.37 -18.17 5.88
CA ARG A 23 16.95 -17.04 6.73
C ARG A 23 16.16 -16.00 5.94
N ILE A 24 16.57 -15.70 4.71
CA ILE A 24 15.82 -14.80 3.80
C ILE A 24 14.46 -15.41 3.48
N TYR A 25 14.41 -16.69 3.10
CA TYR A 25 13.17 -17.40 2.82
C TYR A 25 12.18 -17.35 4.00
N GLU A 26 12.63 -17.62 5.23
CA GLU A 26 11.76 -17.57 6.41
C GLU A 26 11.22 -16.17 6.70
N LYS A 27 12.04 -15.13 6.48
CA LYS A 27 11.62 -13.74 6.64
C LYS A 27 10.56 -13.35 5.60
N GLU A 28 10.79 -13.70 4.34
CA GLU A 28 9.92 -13.33 3.21
C GLU A 28 8.67 -14.21 3.09
N ARG A 29 8.64 -15.38 3.75
CA ARG A 29 7.46 -16.27 3.78
C ARG A 29 6.18 -15.58 4.30
N LYS A 30 6.31 -14.46 5.02
CA LYS A 30 5.17 -13.68 5.53
C LYS A 30 4.53 -12.76 4.48
N GLN A 31 5.11 -12.63 3.27
CA GLN A 31 4.59 -11.81 2.17
C GLN A 31 3.82 -12.65 1.12
N GLN A 32 2.96 -12.01 0.32
CA GLN A 32 1.91 -12.67 -0.49
C GLN A 32 2.38 -13.37 -1.80
N ASN A 33 3.61 -13.17 -2.28
CA ASN A 33 4.06 -13.73 -3.56
C ASN A 33 4.58 -15.18 -3.46
N LEU A 34 3.65 -16.14 -3.47
CA LEU A 34 3.93 -17.58 -3.31
C LEU A 34 4.90 -18.15 -4.36
N ASN A 35 4.84 -17.68 -5.62
CA ASN A 35 5.68 -18.20 -6.71
C ASN A 35 7.15 -17.78 -6.59
N THR A 36 7.43 -16.56 -6.13
CA THR A 36 8.80 -16.08 -6.01
C THR A 36 9.46 -16.64 -4.75
N ILE A 37 8.69 -16.76 -3.67
CA ILE A 37 9.10 -17.41 -2.41
C ILE A 37 9.48 -18.88 -2.65
N SER A 38 8.74 -19.61 -3.49
CA SER A 38 9.08 -21.00 -3.81
C SER A 38 10.42 -21.11 -4.57
N GLY A 39 10.74 -20.13 -5.42
CA GLY A 39 12.03 -20.05 -6.11
C GLY A 39 13.21 -19.89 -5.16
N ILE A 40 13.08 -19.02 -4.16
CA ILE A 40 14.10 -18.82 -3.11
C ILE A 40 14.38 -20.13 -2.38
N LYS A 41 13.33 -20.89 -2.06
CA LYS A 41 13.45 -22.21 -1.42
C LYS A 41 14.23 -23.20 -2.29
N TRP A 42 13.82 -23.37 -3.55
CA TRP A 42 14.47 -24.33 -4.45
C TRP A 42 15.91 -23.95 -4.73
N PHE A 43 16.20 -22.67 -4.90
CA PHE A 43 17.56 -22.17 -5.06
C PHE A 43 18.43 -22.44 -3.82
N GLY A 44 17.91 -22.17 -2.62
CA GLY A 44 18.58 -22.48 -1.36
C GLY A 44 18.87 -23.98 -1.21
N LEU A 45 17.93 -24.84 -1.60
CA LEU A 45 18.11 -26.30 -1.62
C LEU A 45 19.16 -26.75 -2.66
N ALA A 46 19.23 -26.11 -3.83
CA ALA A 46 20.26 -26.35 -4.84
C ALA A 46 21.67 -26.11 -4.26
N ILE A 47 21.90 -24.95 -3.64
CA ILE A 47 23.20 -24.65 -3.01
C ILE A 47 23.46 -25.61 -1.85
N PHE A 48 22.46 -25.87 -1.02
CA PHE A 48 22.58 -26.78 0.12
C PHE A 48 23.01 -28.20 -0.31
N SER A 49 22.47 -28.71 -1.43
CA SER A 49 22.84 -30.03 -1.96
C SER A 49 24.33 -30.12 -2.33
N TRP A 50 24.91 -29.07 -2.94
CA TRP A 50 26.37 -29.01 -3.17
C TRP A 50 27.16 -28.98 -1.85
N GLY A 51 26.69 -28.20 -0.87
CA GLY A 51 27.34 -28.09 0.44
C GLY A 51 27.37 -29.41 1.20
N ILE A 52 26.22 -30.09 1.31
CA ILE A 52 26.13 -31.42 1.93
C ILE A 52 26.95 -32.44 1.14
N GLY A 53 26.84 -32.45 -0.18
CA GLY A 53 27.58 -33.40 -1.01
C GLY A 53 29.08 -33.32 -0.77
N ALA A 54 29.62 -32.10 -0.76
CA ALA A 54 31.03 -31.86 -0.48
C ALA A 54 31.43 -32.21 0.97
N LEU A 55 30.57 -31.93 1.95
CA LEU A 55 30.80 -32.29 3.35
C LEU A 55 30.85 -33.82 3.53
N VAL A 56 29.91 -34.55 2.95
CA VAL A 56 29.90 -36.02 2.99
C VAL A 56 31.14 -36.59 2.32
N THR A 57 31.54 -36.06 1.16
CA THR A 57 32.78 -36.46 0.47
C THR A 57 34.01 -36.24 1.36
N LEU A 58 34.10 -35.10 2.06
CA LEU A 58 35.21 -34.86 3.01
C LEU A 58 35.22 -35.85 4.17
N ILE A 59 34.06 -36.15 4.75
CA ILE A 59 33.95 -37.10 5.85
C ILE A 59 34.38 -38.49 5.39
N LEU A 60 33.92 -38.94 4.23
CA LEU A 60 34.25 -40.26 3.69
C LEU A 60 35.74 -40.41 3.37
N ILE A 61 36.38 -39.37 2.82
CA ILE A 61 37.82 -39.41 2.51
C ILE A 61 38.65 -39.34 3.80
N ASN A 62 38.33 -38.43 4.73
CA ASN A 62 39.17 -38.18 5.91
C ASN A 62 38.93 -39.17 7.06
N TYR A 63 37.68 -39.55 7.34
CA TYR A 63 37.34 -40.40 8.49
C TYR A 63 37.16 -41.87 8.12
N ALA A 64 36.65 -42.16 6.92
CA ALA A 64 36.41 -43.53 6.47
C ALA A 64 37.47 -44.05 5.49
N ALA A 65 38.54 -43.28 5.24
CA ALA A 65 39.69 -43.63 4.41
C ALA A 65 39.33 -44.13 2.99
N PHE A 66 38.19 -43.70 2.43
CA PHE A 66 37.85 -44.01 1.05
C PHE A 66 38.82 -43.33 0.09
N SER A 67 39.26 -44.04 -0.95
CA SER A 67 40.02 -43.42 -2.03
C SER A 67 39.14 -42.41 -2.78
N ALA A 68 39.69 -41.24 -3.10
CA ALA A 68 38.98 -40.17 -3.80
C ALA A 68 38.45 -40.59 -5.18
N THR A 69 38.97 -41.68 -5.73
CA THR A 69 38.58 -42.27 -7.02
C THR A 69 37.65 -43.48 -6.87
N SER A 70 37.18 -43.81 -5.66
CA SER A 70 36.26 -44.93 -5.46
C SER A 70 34.95 -44.72 -6.24
N LYS A 71 34.48 -45.79 -6.91
CA LYS A 71 33.23 -45.78 -7.69
C LYS A 71 32.05 -45.24 -6.88
N TRP A 72 32.00 -45.58 -5.59
CA TRP A 72 30.99 -45.08 -4.66
C TRP A 72 30.96 -43.55 -4.53
N LEU A 73 32.13 -42.92 -4.35
CA LEU A 73 32.23 -41.45 -4.27
C LEU A 73 31.85 -40.77 -5.59
N VAL A 74 32.15 -41.40 -6.72
CA VAL A 74 31.72 -40.91 -8.04
C VAL A 74 30.21 -40.98 -8.19
N TYR A 75 29.57 -42.10 -7.82
CA TYR A 75 28.10 -42.22 -7.83
C TYR A 75 27.43 -41.21 -6.89
N TRP A 76 27.97 -41.02 -5.69
CA TRP A 76 27.50 -39.99 -4.76
C TRP A 76 27.59 -38.58 -5.37
N SER A 77 28.72 -38.28 -6.04
CA SER A 77 28.93 -36.97 -6.66
C SER A 77 27.97 -36.72 -7.82
N VAL A 78 27.72 -37.73 -8.66
CA VAL A 78 26.72 -37.66 -9.74
C VAL A 78 25.31 -37.47 -9.17
N PHE A 79 24.94 -38.23 -8.13
CA PHE A 79 23.66 -38.08 -7.46
C PHE A 79 23.42 -36.66 -6.92
N ILE A 80 24.41 -36.09 -6.25
CA ILE A 80 24.34 -34.70 -5.76
C ILE A 80 24.23 -33.69 -6.91
N SER A 81 24.97 -33.88 -8.00
CA SER A 81 24.91 -33.01 -9.17
C SER A 81 23.51 -32.98 -9.81
N LEU A 82 22.85 -34.14 -9.84
CA LEU A 82 21.52 -34.29 -10.42
C LEU A 82 20.41 -33.75 -9.51
N ILE A 83 20.53 -33.95 -8.20
CA ILE A 83 19.66 -33.28 -7.21
C ILE A 83 19.79 -31.77 -7.33
N ASN A 84 21.02 -31.26 -7.45
CA ASN A 84 21.25 -29.84 -7.66
C ASN A 84 20.57 -29.35 -8.94
N SER A 85 20.77 -30.04 -10.06
CA SER A 85 20.13 -29.73 -11.35
C SER A 85 18.60 -29.70 -11.25
N LEU A 86 17.98 -30.65 -10.54
CA LEU A 86 16.55 -30.67 -10.28
C LEU A 86 16.08 -29.42 -9.52
N PHE A 87 16.77 -29.07 -8.43
CA PHE A 87 16.43 -27.89 -7.64
C PHE A 87 16.64 -26.58 -8.42
N ILE A 88 17.65 -26.51 -9.28
CA ILE A 88 17.82 -25.38 -10.20
C ILE A 88 16.62 -25.29 -11.14
N LEU A 89 16.22 -26.37 -11.81
CA LEU A 89 15.09 -26.37 -12.73
C LEU A 89 13.78 -25.93 -12.05
N LEU A 90 13.53 -26.41 -10.82
CA LEU A 90 12.36 -26.01 -10.03
C LEU A 90 12.40 -24.53 -9.59
N SER A 91 13.58 -23.91 -9.53
CA SER A 91 13.74 -22.50 -9.19
C SER A 91 13.51 -21.55 -10.38
N LEU A 92 13.68 -22.02 -11.62
CA LEU A 92 13.62 -21.17 -12.83
C LEU A 92 12.26 -20.51 -13.07
N PRO A 93 11.09 -21.19 -12.92
CA PRO A 93 9.78 -20.56 -13.10
C PRO A 93 9.56 -19.33 -12.21
N SER A 94 10.18 -19.31 -11.04
CA SER A 94 10.09 -18.23 -10.06
C SER A 94 10.89 -16.99 -10.42
N ILE A 95 11.71 -17.03 -11.48
CA ILE A 95 12.46 -15.86 -11.96
C ILE A 95 11.50 -14.99 -12.77
N GLU A 96 11.09 -13.84 -12.23
CA GLU A 96 10.15 -12.95 -12.92
C GLU A 96 10.79 -12.20 -14.10
N HIS A 97 10.18 -12.32 -15.28
CA HIS A 97 10.47 -11.48 -16.44
C HIS A 97 9.28 -11.39 -17.42
N GLN A 98 9.18 -10.31 -18.19
CA GLN A 98 8.07 -10.06 -19.12
C GLN A 98 8.19 -10.78 -20.49
N LYS A 99 9.32 -11.44 -20.76
CA LYS A 99 9.57 -12.12 -22.05
C LYS A 99 9.01 -13.55 -22.06
N GLU A 100 8.82 -14.12 -23.25
CA GLU A 100 8.44 -15.53 -23.40
C GLU A 100 9.43 -16.46 -22.70
N ARG A 101 8.90 -17.45 -21.99
CA ARG A 101 9.68 -18.46 -21.25
C ARG A 101 10.42 -19.40 -22.19
N ASN A 102 11.61 -19.84 -21.79
CA ASN A 102 12.31 -20.91 -22.51
C ASN A 102 11.45 -22.20 -22.52
N MET A 103 11.59 -23.05 -23.55
CA MET A 103 10.87 -24.31 -23.68
C MET A 103 11.03 -25.20 -22.44
N ILE A 104 12.25 -25.26 -21.88
CA ILE A 104 12.54 -26.03 -20.66
C ILE A 104 11.70 -25.54 -19.48
N VAL A 105 11.63 -24.23 -19.28
CA VAL A 105 10.83 -23.63 -18.19
C VAL A 105 9.35 -23.84 -18.42
N ARG A 106 8.86 -23.73 -19.67
CA ARG A 106 7.47 -24.05 -20.02
C ARG A 106 7.10 -25.50 -19.72
N ILE A 107 8.03 -26.44 -19.91
CA ILE A 107 7.83 -27.85 -19.56
C ILE A 107 7.71 -27.98 -18.03
N VAL A 108 8.62 -27.36 -17.27
CA VAL A 108 8.56 -27.38 -15.80
C VAL A 108 7.26 -26.76 -15.27
N GLU A 109 6.83 -25.62 -15.82
CA GLU A 109 5.58 -24.93 -15.45
C GLU A 109 4.32 -25.74 -15.79
N ARG A 110 4.39 -26.64 -16.78
CA ARG A 110 3.24 -27.47 -17.18
C ARG A 110 2.90 -28.57 -16.16
N PHE A 111 3.87 -28.98 -15.36
CA PHE A 111 3.70 -30.01 -14.34
C PHE A 111 3.62 -29.37 -12.96
N SER A 112 2.87 -29.99 -12.05
CA SER A 112 3.03 -29.66 -10.63
C SER A 112 4.43 -30.06 -10.15
N VAL A 113 4.91 -29.40 -9.09
CA VAL A 113 6.23 -29.71 -8.50
C VAL A 113 6.37 -31.20 -8.18
N LYS A 114 5.32 -31.83 -7.65
CA LYS A 114 5.33 -33.26 -7.30
C LYS A 114 5.44 -34.16 -8.54
N GLU A 115 4.68 -33.85 -9.58
CA GLU A 115 4.71 -34.61 -10.84
C GLU A 115 6.05 -34.46 -11.54
N PHE A 116 6.61 -33.24 -11.59
CA PHE A 116 7.91 -33.00 -12.19
C PHE A 116 9.02 -33.74 -11.44
N MET A 117 9.01 -33.71 -10.10
CA MET A 117 9.96 -34.48 -9.29
C MET A 117 9.82 -35.99 -9.54
N MET A 118 8.60 -36.53 -9.62
CA MET A 118 8.37 -37.95 -9.90
C MET A 118 8.90 -38.33 -11.29
N LEU A 119 8.64 -37.51 -12.31
CA LEU A 119 9.11 -37.73 -13.67
C LEU A 119 10.64 -37.66 -13.74
N PHE A 120 11.26 -36.64 -13.15
CA PHE A 120 12.71 -36.48 -13.12
C PHE A 120 13.39 -37.66 -12.40
N CYS A 121 12.88 -38.05 -11.22
CA CYS A 121 13.38 -39.19 -10.48
C CYS A 121 13.18 -40.52 -11.24
N GLY A 122 12.07 -40.68 -11.97
CA GLY A 122 11.82 -41.86 -12.79
C GLY A 122 12.80 -42.01 -13.95
N ILE A 123 13.05 -40.92 -14.69
CA ILE A 123 14.07 -40.89 -15.76
C ILE A 123 15.45 -41.14 -15.16
N PHE A 124 15.78 -40.48 -14.05
CA PHE A 124 17.06 -40.65 -13.39
C PHE A 124 17.27 -42.10 -12.92
N PHE A 125 16.27 -42.71 -12.29
CA PHE A 125 16.36 -44.10 -11.85
C PHE A 125 16.58 -45.06 -13.02
N MET A 126 15.91 -44.82 -14.15
CA MET A 126 16.12 -45.61 -15.37
C MET A 126 17.56 -45.49 -15.89
N ILE A 127 18.08 -44.27 -16.01
CA ILE A 127 19.46 -44.03 -16.47
C ILE A 127 20.46 -44.62 -15.48
N ALA A 128 20.28 -44.37 -14.18
CA ALA A 128 21.14 -44.91 -13.13
C ALA A 128 21.15 -46.44 -13.13
N PHE A 129 19.98 -47.07 -13.30
CA PHE A 129 19.88 -48.53 -13.40
C PHE A 129 20.68 -49.08 -14.58
N VAL A 130 20.53 -48.49 -15.77
CA VAL A 130 21.29 -48.90 -16.97
C VAL A 130 22.79 -48.79 -16.70
N PHE A 131 23.27 -47.66 -16.19
CA PHE A 131 24.70 -47.46 -15.95
C PHE A 131 25.26 -48.33 -14.82
N ILE A 132 24.51 -48.56 -13.74
CA ILE A 132 24.91 -49.47 -12.66
C ILE A 132 24.99 -50.91 -13.20
N ALA A 133 23.98 -51.36 -13.94
CA ALA A 133 23.97 -52.71 -14.53
C ALA A 133 25.14 -52.91 -15.52
N THR A 134 25.40 -51.92 -16.38
CA THR A 134 26.53 -51.95 -17.32
C THR A 134 27.89 -51.89 -16.60
N SER A 135 28.01 -51.07 -15.55
CA SER A 135 29.24 -50.95 -14.76
C SER A 135 29.52 -52.17 -13.88
N TYR A 136 28.50 -52.91 -13.44
CA TYR A 136 28.69 -54.12 -12.63
C TYR A 136 29.18 -55.30 -13.48
N ASN A 137 28.71 -55.37 -14.74
CA ASN A 137 29.09 -56.44 -15.67
C ASN A 137 30.45 -56.23 -16.34
N ASN A 138 30.95 -54.99 -16.43
CA ASN A 138 32.22 -54.67 -17.09
C ASN A 138 33.15 -53.92 -16.14
N GLN A 139 34.15 -54.61 -15.59
CA GLN A 139 35.11 -54.02 -14.63
C GLN A 139 36.08 -53.01 -15.27
N GLU A 140 36.28 -53.08 -16.59
CA GLU A 140 37.16 -52.20 -17.37
C GLU A 140 36.55 -50.81 -17.67
N ILE A 141 35.29 -50.58 -17.33
CA ILE A 141 34.67 -49.26 -17.57
C ILE A 141 35.30 -48.24 -16.62
N SER A 142 35.93 -47.23 -17.23
CA SER A 142 36.55 -46.11 -16.51
C SER A 142 35.50 -45.34 -15.71
N ASN A 143 35.90 -44.84 -14.54
CA ASN A 143 35.03 -44.02 -13.68
C ASN A 143 34.55 -42.74 -14.39
N SER A 144 35.27 -42.28 -15.42
CA SER A 144 34.87 -41.16 -16.29
C SER A 144 33.58 -41.44 -17.05
N PHE A 145 33.25 -42.71 -17.34
CA PHE A 145 32.01 -43.08 -18.01
C PHE A 145 30.77 -42.84 -17.15
N ILE A 146 30.91 -42.90 -15.81
CA ILE A 146 29.81 -42.65 -14.87
C ILE A 146 29.36 -41.17 -14.94
N TRP A 147 30.28 -40.25 -15.23
CA TRP A 147 29.98 -38.83 -15.38
C TRP A 147 29.12 -38.52 -16.62
N LEU A 148 29.07 -39.41 -17.61
CA LEU A 148 28.29 -39.25 -18.83
C LEU A 148 26.78 -39.04 -18.55
N ILE A 149 26.28 -39.58 -17.43
CA ILE A 149 24.89 -39.42 -16.98
C ILE A 149 24.55 -37.95 -16.72
N ASP A 150 25.47 -37.19 -16.12
CA ASP A 150 25.23 -35.83 -15.63
C ASP A 150 25.32 -34.79 -16.75
N ILE A 151 26.10 -35.08 -17.81
CA ILE A 151 26.46 -34.12 -18.86
C ILE A 151 25.24 -33.53 -19.58
N PRO A 152 24.31 -34.34 -20.13
CA PRO A 152 23.19 -33.78 -20.89
C PRO A 152 22.30 -32.92 -20.01
N ILE A 153 22.08 -33.36 -18.75
CA ILE A 153 21.24 -32.65 -17.79
C ILE A 153 21.90 -31.34 -17.39
N SER A 154 23.18 -31.36 -17.01
CA SER A 154 23.96 -30.18 -16.67
C SER A 154 24.01 -29.15 -17.81
N LEU A 155 24.15 -29.60 -19.07
CA LEU A 155 24.15 -28.72 -20.24
C LEU A 155 22.77 -28.07 -20.48
N VAL A 156 21.70 -28.87 -20.40
CA VAL A 156 20.32 -28.39 -20.52
C VAL A 156 20.01 -27.35 -19.45
N VAL A 157 20.41 -27.62 -18.20
CA VAL A 157 20.27 -26.67 -17.07
C VAL A 157 21.09 -25.41 -17.31
N ALA A 158 22.33 -25.53 -17.76
CA ALA A 158 23.20 -24.37 -18.05
C ALA A 158 22.61 -23.47 -19.14
N LEU A 159 22.05 -24.06 -20.21
CA LEU A 159 21.34 -23.31 -21.24
C LEU A 159 20.08 -22.64 -20.69
N ALA A 160 19.29 -23.35 -19.89
CA ALA A 160 18.10 -22.79 -19.26
C ALA A 160 18.45 -21.58 -18.37
N LEU A 161 19.50 -21.71 -17.56
CA LEU A 161 20.04 -20.63 -16.72
C LEU A 161 20.49 -19.43 -17.56
N LEU A 162 21.26 -19.65 -18.63
CA LEU A 162 21.74 -18.58 -19.50
C LEU A 162 20.57 -17.75 -20.05
N TYR A 163 19.54 -18.42 -20.57
CA TYR A 163 18.38 -17.74 -21.14
C TYR A 163 17.55 -17.00 -20.09
N GLU A 164 17.19 -17.66 -18.99
CA GLU A 164 16.29 -17.09 -17.98
C GLU A 164 16.97 -15.96 -17.19
N LEU A 165 18.22 -16.14 -16.77
CA LEU A 165 18.97 -15.08 -16.07
C LEU A 165 19.19 -13.87 -16.98
N ASN A 166 19.59 -14.07 -18.23
CA ASN A 166 19.80 -12.97 -19.16
C ASN A 166 18.48 -12.21 -19.44
N LYS A 167 17.36 -12.93 -19.62
CA LYS A 167 16.04 -12.30 -19.76
C LYS A 167 15.65 -11.51 -18.52
N ALA A 168 15.86 -12.06 -17.32
CA ALA A 168 15.55 -11.39 -16.06
C ALA A 168 16.38 -10.11 -15.87
N PHE A 169 17.70 -10.18 -16.05
CA PHE A 169 18.56 -9.01 -15.92
C PHE A 169 18.28 -7.95 -16.99
N THR A 170 17.99 -8.37 -18.24
CA THR A 170 17.60 -7.45 -19.31
C THR A 170 16.29 -6.73 -18.98
N ASN A 171 15.28 -7.45 -18.47
CA ASN A 171 14.01 -6.87 -18.06
C ASN A 171 14.20 -5.79 -16.98
N ARG A 172 15.18 -6.00 -16.10
CA ARG A 172 15.54 -5.10 -15.01
C ARG A 172 16.56 -4.01 -15.41
N LYS A 173 16.81 -3.83 -16.71
CA LYS A 173 17.77 -2.85 -17.29
C LYS A 173 19.23 -3.05 -16.85
N MET A 174 19.60 -4.22 -16.33
CA MET A 174 20.96 -4.56 -15.91
C MET A 174 21.76 -5.21 -17.06
N LYS A 175 22.01 -4.47 -18.14
CA LYS A 175 22.65 -5.00 -19.37
C LYS A 175 24.05 -5.59 -19.14
N PHE A 176 24.80 -5.07 -18.17
CA PHE A 176 26.15 -5.57 -17.82
C PHE A 176 26.16 -7.01 -17.29
N MET A 177 25.01 -7.52 -16.82
CA MET A 177 24.88 -8.86 -16.27
C MET A 177 24.91 -9.96 -17.35
N TYR A 178 24.84 -9.61 -18.63
CA TYR A 178 25.02 -10.56 -19.73
C TYR A 178 26.36 -11.29 -19.63
N LEU A 179 27.44 -10.54 -19.38
CA LEU A 179 28.80 -11.10 -19.34
C LEU A 179 28.94 -12.14 -18.21
N PRO A 180 28.60 -11.85 -16.94
CA PRO A 180 28.60 -12.86 -15.88
C PRO A 180 27.70 -14.08 -16.17
N CYS A 181 26.54 -13.89 -16.81
CA CYS A 181 25.67 -15.02 -17.19
C CYS A 181 26.30 -15.90 -18.26
N PHE A 182 26.93 -15.30 -19.27
CA PHE A 182 27.65 -16.02 -20.32
C PHE A 182 28.90 -16.70 -19.76
N SER A 183 29.66 -16.04 -18.90
CA SER A 183 30.80 -16.63 -18.18
C SER A 183 30.37 -17.82 -17.34
N LEU A 184 29.24 -17.75 -16.64
CA LEU A 184 28.69 -18.89 -15.91
C LEU A 184 28.45 -20.08 -16.85
N PHE A 185 27.79 -19.86 -17.98
CA PHE A 185 27.53 -20.92 -18.98
C PHE A 185 28.84 -21.55 -19.48
N VAL A 186 29.81 -20.73 -19.91
CA VAL A 186 31.10 -21.21 -20.40
C VAL A 186 31.85 -21.99 -19.33
N LEU A 187 31.88 -21.52 -18.09
CA LEU A 187 32.55 -22.23 -16.99
C LEU A 187 31.87 -23.55 -16.65
N ILE A 188 30.53 -23.66 -16.75
CA ILE A 188 29.85 -24.95 -16.59
C ILE A 188 30.26 -25.90 -17.72
N VAL A 189 30.28 -25.44 -18.97
CA VAL A 189 30.71 -26.26 -20.11
C VAL A 189 32.15 -26.75 -19.90
N ILE A 190 33.08 -25.87 -19.54
CA ILE A 190 34.48 -26.25 -19.27
C ILE A 190 34.57 -27.24 -18.09
N ALA A 191 33.85 -27.00 -17.00
CA ALA A 191 33.86 -27.89 -15.84
C ALA A 191 33.31 -29.29 -16.16
N VAL A 192 32.26 -29.35 -16.98
CA VAL A 192 31.67 -30.61 -17.43
C VAL A 192 32.63 -31.33 -18.39
N SER A 193 33.24 -30.62 -19.34
CA SER A 193 34.25 -31.17 -20.25
C SER A 193 35.48 -31.70 -19.51
N HIS A 194 35.94 -30.98 -18.48
CA HIS A 194 37.09 -31.36 -17.65
C HIS A 194 36.91 -32.75 -17.00
N ARG A 195 35.68 -33.11 -16.63
CA ARG A 195 35.35 -34.42 -16.02
C ARG A 195 35.37 -35.60 -16.99
N ILE A 196 35.29 -35.34 -18.30
CA ILE A 196 35.19 -36.38 -19.34
C ILE A 196 36.58 -36.87 -19.73
N ILE A 197 37.53 -35.94 -19.87
CA ILE A 197 38.81 -36.21 -20.51
C ILE A 197 39.61 -37.18 -19.62
N PRO A 198 39.93 -38.40 -20.12
CA PRO A 198 40.72 -39.36 -19.38
C PRO A 198 42.10 -38.79 -19.04
N HIS A 199 42.57 -39.04 -17.83
CA HIS A 199 43.87 -38.55 -17.36
C HIS A 199 45.04 -38.95 -18.27
N GLU A 200 44.98 -40.16 -18.83
CA GLU A 200 45.99 -40.72 -19.75
C GLU A 200 46.17 -39.86 -21.02
N MET A 201 45.09 -39.27 -21.54
CA MET A 201 45.16 -38.43 -22.74
C MET A 201 45.67 -37.02 -22.45
N VAL A 202 45.66 -36.59 -21.17
CA VAL A 202 46.07 -35.25 -20.77
C VAL A 202 47.55 -35.19 -20.45
N GLU A 203 48.12 -36.27 -19.89
CA GLU A 203 49.53 -36.33 -19.51
C GLU A 203 50.47 -36.09 -20.70
N GLU A 204 50.02 -36.31 -21.94
CA GLU A 204 50.75 -35.98 -23.17
C GLU A 204 50.92 -34.47 -23.42
N PHE A 205 50.01 -33.62 -22.90
CA PHE A 205 49.97 -32.18 -23.19
C PHE A 205 50.21 -31.30 -21.96
N ILE A 206 49.73 -31.71 -20.79
CA ILE A 206 49.76 -30.93 -19.54
C ILE A 206 50.01 -31.88 -18.36
N SER A 207 50.80 -31.43 -17.37
CA SER A 207 50.98 -32.19 -16.13
C SER A 207 49.66 -32.40 -15.38
N LEU A 208 49.47 -33.60 -14.83
CA LEU A 208 48.23 -33.98 -14.13
C LEU A 208 47.87 -32.99 -12.99
N SER A 209 48.88 -32.43 -12.33
CA SER A 209 48.71 -31.40 -11.28
C SER A 209 48.08 -30.12 -11.85
N ASN A 210 48.60 -29.61 -12.96
CA ASN A 210 48.07 -28.40 -13.61
C ASN A 210 46.67 -28.63 -14.16
N TRP A 211 46.41 -29.81 -14.73
CA TRP A 211 45.07 -30.20 -15.17
C TRP A 211 44.07 -30.22 -14.01
N SER A 212 44.43 -30.85 -12.89
CA SER A 212 43.60 -30.89 -11.68
C SER A 212 43.33 -29.49 -11.12
N LEU A 213 44.33 -28.61 -11.15
CA LEU A 213 44.22 -27.22 -10.68
C LEU A 213 43.25 -26.40 -11.56
N ILE A 214 43.31 -26.53 -12.88
CA ILE A 214 42.36 -25.88 -13.81
C ILE A 214 40.93 -26.35 -13.53
N GLY A 215 40.75 -27.66 -13.32
CA GLY A 215 39.44 -28.23 -12.97
C GLY A 215 38.86 -27.63 -11.70
N ILE A 216 39.67 -27.49 -10.65
CA ILE A 216 39.23 -26.92 -9.37
C ILE A 216 38.90 -25.44 -9.50
N ILE A 217 39.77 -24.66 -10.15
CA ILE A 217 39.52 -23.23 -10.36
C ILE A 217 38.22 -23.04 -11.12
N THR A 218 38.01 -23.80 -12.19
CA THR A 218 36.78 -23.73 -12.99
C THR A 218 35.56 -24.14 -12.16
N SER A 219 35.66 -25.26 -11.45
CA SER A 219 34.60 -25.84 -10.63
C SER A 219 34.17 -24.92 -9.49
N LEU A 220 35.11 -24.23 -8.85
CA LEU A 220 34.82 -23.23 -7.82
C LEU A 220 34.26 -21.96 -8.46
N SER A 221 34.88 -21.46 -9.52
CA SER A 221 34.51 -20.19 -10.16
C SER A 221 33.06 -20.17 -10.62
N PHE A 222 32.57 -21.24 -11.26
CA PHE A 222 31.16 -21.27 -11.68
C PHE A 222 30.21 -21.28 -10.48
N LYS A 223 30.53 -21.99 -9.39
CA LYS A 223 29.69 -22.01 -8.17
C LYS A 223 29.62 -20.63 -7.51
N PHE A 224 30.74 -19.94 -7.43
CA PHE A 224 30.79 -18.57 -6.90
C PHE A 224 30.00 -17.59 -7.77
N ILE A 225 30.19 -17.62 -9.09
CA ILE A 225 29.42 -16.77 -10.01
C ILE A 225 27.93 -17.10 -9.95
N PHE A 226 27.58 -18.38 -9.87
CA PHE A 226 26.20 -18.82 -9.71
C PHE A 226 25.57 -18.23 -8.45
N ILE A 227 26.23 -18.37 -7.29
CA ILE A 227 25.78 -17.79 -6.02
C ILE A 227 25.64 -16.27 -6.15
N LEU A 228 26.66 -15.58 -6.69
CA LEU A 228 26.66 -14.13 -6.85
C LEU A 228 25.49 -13.64 -7.72
N LEU A 229 25.31 -14.25 -8.90
CA LEU A 229 24.25 -13.89 -9.85
C LEU A 229 22.87 -14.00 -9.20
N PHE A 230 22.63 -15.09 -8.48
CA PHE A 230 21.36 -15.27 -7.80
C PHE A 230 21.21 -14.36 -6.58
N SER A 231 22.26 -14.10 -5.80
CA SER A 231 22.21 -13.09 -4.73
C SER A 231 21.83 -11.71 -5.28
N ILE A 232 22.39 -11.32 -6.43
CA ILE A 232 22.02 -10.07 -7.12
C ILE A 232 20.56 -10.13 -7.59
N LEU A 233 20.11 -11.26 -8.13
CA LEU A 233 18.72 -11.43 -8.59
C LEU A 233 17.72 -11.33 -7.44
N LEU A 234 18.04 -11.92 -6.27
CA LEU A 234 17.24 -11.85 -5.05
C LEU A 234 17.17 -10.42 -4.52
N TYR A 235 18.32 -9.74 -4.40
CA TYR A 235 18.37 -8.35 -3.93
C TYR A 235 17.61 -7.42 -4.87
N SER A 236 17.81 -7.59 -6.18
CA SER A 236 17.11 -6.81 -7.18
C SER A 236 15.59 -7.06 -7.17
N TRP A 237 15.15 -8.31 -6.93
CA TRP A 237 13.72 -8.60 -6.77
C TRP A 237 13.13 -7.89 -5.56
N LYS A 238 13.83 -7.94 -4.42
CA LYS A 238 13.41 -7.24 -3.21
C LYS A 238 13.25 -5.74 -3.44
N PHE A 239 14.21 -5.12 -4.13
CA PHE A 239 14.14 -3.71 -4.50
C PHE A 239 12.94 -3.39 -5.41
N LEU A 240 12.64 -4.26 -6.38
CA LEU A 240 11.46 -4.12 -7.24
C LEU A 240 10.16 -4.22 -6.45
N SER A 241 10.03 -5.22 -5.59
CA SER A 241 8.87 -5.43 -4.71
C SER A 241 8.62 -4.24 -3.79
N GLU A 242 9.67 -3.72 -3.14
CA GLU A 242 9.57 -2.54 -2.27
C GLU A 242 9.12 -1.30 -3.05
N LYS A 243 9.61 -1.13 -4.29
CA LYS A 243 9.21 -0.02 -5.16
C LYS A 243 7.75 -0.13 -5.62
N GLU A 244 7.30 -1.34 -5.99
CA GLU A 244 5.90 -1.59 -6.38
C GLU A 244 4.95 -1.31 -5.22
N GLN A 245 5.31 -1.74 -4.00
CA GLN A 245 4.53 -1.43 -2.80
C GLN A 245 4.45 0.08 -2.57
N GLN A 246 5.58 0.80 -2.63
CA GLN A 246 5.60 2.26 -2.47
C GLN A 246 4.77 2.96 -3.54
N GLN A 247 4.78 2.48 -4.78
CA GLN A 247 4.00 3.06 -5.87
C GLN A 247 2.49 2.82 -5.69
N SER A 248 2.11 1.65 -5.17
CA SER A 248 0.71 1.36 -4.80
C SER A 248 0.23 2.24 -3.65
N GLU A 249 1.02 2.38 -2.59
CA GLU A 249 0.73 3.27 -1.46
C GLU A 249 0.62 4.73 -1.92
N PHE A 250 1.52 5.18 -2.81
CA PHE A 250 1.46 6.51 -3.41
C PHE A 250 0.17 6.73 -4.20
N ALA A 251 -0.23 5.77 -5.04
CA ALA A 251 -1.46 5.88 -5.82
C ALA A 251 -2.72 5.98 -4.93
N LEU A 252 -2.79 5.19 -3.85
CA LEU A 252 -3.87 5.30 -2.87
C LEU A 252 -3.90 6.68 -2.21
N LEU A 253 -2.77 7.16 -1.71
CA LEU A 253 -2.67 8.49 -1.08
C LEU A 253 -3.00 9.62 -2.05
N GLU A 254 -2.63 9.48 -3.33
CA GLU A 254 -2.99 10.45 -4.37
C GLU A 254 -4.50 10.49 -4.61
N THR A 255 -5.16 9.32 -4.68
CA THR A 255 -6.62 9.26 -4.80
C THR A 255 -7.33 9.87 -3.59
N GLU A 256 -6.87 9.58 -2.38
CA GLU A 256 -7.42 10.16 -1.14
C GLU A 256 -7.23 11.68 -1.10
N ARG A 257 -6.03 12.17 -1.46
CA ARG A 257 -5.74 13.60 -1.55
C ARG A 257 -6.68 14.31 -2.52
N THR A 258 -6.91 13.74 -3.71
CA THR A 258 -7.81 14.35 -4.71
C THR A 258 -9.27 14.37 -4.23
N ALA A 259 -9.74 13.31 -3.55
CA ALA A 259 -11.07 13.27 -2.96
C ALA A 259 -11.25 14.34 -1.86
N LEU A 260 -10.30 14.43 -0.93
CA LEU A 260 -10.30 15.43 0.14
C LEU A 260 -10.21 16.86 -0.40
N HIS A 261 -9.45 17.07 -1.49
CA HIS A 261 -9.38 18.38 -2.13
C HIS A 261 -10.74 18.79 -2.74
N SER A 262 -11.40 17.87 -3.45
CA SER A 262 -12.74 18.10 -4.00
C SER A 262 -13.77 18.38 -2.89
N GLU A 263 -13.70 17.66 -1.76
CA GLU A 263 -14.59 17.89 -0.63
C GLU A 263 -14.36 19.26 0.01
N ASN A 264 -13.09 19.66 0.20
CA ASN A 264 -12.74 21.00 0.68
C ASN A 264 -13.25 22.11 -0.23
N GLU A 265 -13.14 21.97 -1.57
CA GLU A 265 -13.70 22.95 -2.50
C GLU A 265 -15.22 23.08 -2.38
N LYS A 266 -15.94 21.94 -2.27
CA LYS A 266 -17.40 21.95 -2.05
C LYS A 266 -17.78 22.67 -0.75
N LEU A 267 -17.05 22.39 0.33
CA LEU A 267 -17.27 23.04 1.63
C LEU A 267 -16.98 24.54 1.57
N LYS A 268 -15.94 24.94 0.83
CA LYS A 268 -15.60 26.36 0.65
C LYS A 268 -16.70 27.11 -0.10
N ILE A 269 -17.22 26.55 -1.19
CA ILE A 269 -18.34 27.12 -1.95
C ILE A 269 -19.61 27.19 -1.09
N ALA A 270 -19.92 26.15 -0.31
CA ALA A 270 -21.06 26.15 0.59
C ALA A 270 -20.93 27.24 1.67
N ASN A 271 -19.75 27.40 2.25
CA ASN A 271 -19.48 28.46 3.23
C ASN A 271 -19.60 29.86 2.63
N GLU A 272 -19.09 30.10 1.42
CA GLU A 272 -19.27 31.38 0.72
C GLU A 272 -20.75 31.70 0.50
N SER A 273 -21.55 30.71 0.06
CA SER A 273 -23.01 30.85 -0.10
C SER A 273 -23.74 31.12 1.23
N HIS A 274 -23.32 30.46 2.31
CA HIS A 274 -23.86 30.73 3.66
C HIS A 274 -23.53 32.16 4.12
N ILE A 275 -22.31 32.65 3.87
CA ILE A 275 -21.92 34.03 4.19
C ILE A 275 -22.79 35.03 3.43
N ASP A 276 -23.02 34.82 2.14
CA ASP A 276 -23.90 35.68 1.33
C ASP A 276 -25.33 35.70 1.85
N THR A 277 -25.84 34.52 2.24
CA THR A 277 -27.17 34.39 2.84
C THR A 277 -27.26 35.19 4.13
N ILE A 278 -26.28 35.04 5.03
CA ILE A 278 -26.20 35.79 6.30
C ILE A 278 -26.18 37.29 6.03
N GLN A 279 -25.35 37.76 5.09
CA GLN A 279 -25.29 39.18 4.74
C GLN A 279 -26.64 39.71 4.22
N SER A 280 -27.33 38.92 3.38
CA SER A 280 -28.64 39.30 2.84
C SER A 280 -29.72 39.40 3.93
N LEU A 281 -29.70 38.46 4.88
CA LEU A 281 -30.63 38.42 6.01
C LEU A 281 -30.38 39.58 6.95
N THR A 282 -29.11 39.89 7.26
CA THR A 282 -28.72 41.05 8.07
C THR A 282 -29.22 42.35 7.43
N LYS A 283 -29.02 42.55 6.11
CA LYS A 283 -29.55 43.72 5.39
C LYS A 283 -31.08 43.80 5.44
N LYS A 284 -31.79 42.68 5.29
CA LYS A 284 -33.26 42.63 5.40
C LYS A 284 -33.73 42.98 6.81
N LEU A 285 -33.03 42.47 7.83
CA LEU A 285 -33.33 42.71 9.23
C LEU A 285 -33.15 44.20 9.58
N ASP A 286 -32.08 44.84 9.11
CA ASP A 286 -31.86 46.28 9.28
C ASP A 286 -32.93 47.13 8.60
N ARG A 287 -33.35 46.76 7.38
CA ARG A 287 -34.47 47.42 6.69
C ARG A 287 -35.77 47.31 7.48
N LYS A 288 -36.07 46.12 8.01
CA LYS A 288 -37.26 45.90 8.84
C LYS A 288 -37.18 46.70 10.14
N LYS A 289 -36.04 46.72 10.83
CA LYS A 289 -35.81 47.56 12.03
C LYS A 289 -36.08 49.04 11.74
N LYS A 290 -35.54 49.57 10.63
CA LYS A 290 -35.80 50.97 10.21
C LYS A 290 -37.28 51.21 9.93
N LYS A 291 -37.97 50.27 9.26
CA LYS A 291 -39.42 50.39 9.00
C LYS A 291 -40.22 50.38 10.29
N VAL A 292 -39.90 49.49 11.23
CA VAL A 292 -40.54 49.45 12.56
C VAL A 292 -40.31 50.75 13.31
N ALA A 293 -39.09 51.30 13.30
CA ALA A 293 -38.81 52.58 13.95
C ALA A 293 -39.64 53.73 13.35
N LYS A 294 -39.72 53.82 12.01
CA LYS A 294 -40.56 54.81 11.31
C LYS A 294 -42.05 54.65 11.63
N LEU A 295 -42.56 53.42 11.67
CA LEU A 295 -43.96 53.15 12.01
C LEU A 295 -44.25 53.50 13.46
N LYS A 296 -43.32 53.21 14.39
CA LYS A 296 -43.42 53.57 15.81
C LYS A 296 -43.42 55.09 16.00
N GLU A 297 -42.68 55.82 15.19
CA GLU A 297 -42.66 57.28 15.20
C GLU A 297 -43.95 57.87 14.60
N ALA A 298 -44.40 57.35 13.45
CA ALA A 298 -45.66 57.75 12.83
C ALA A 298 -46.90 57.38 13.66
N SER A 299 -46.80 56.36 14.54
CA SER A 299 -47.85 55.97 15.46
C SER A 299 -47.82 56.72 16.79
N LYS A 300 -46.89 57.67 17.00
CA LYS A 300 -46.95 58.53 18.19
C LYS A 300 -48.17 59.44 18.06
N ILE A 301 -49.09 59.30 19.01
CA ILE A 301 -50.31 60.07 19.05
C ILE A 301 -50.01 61.42 19.69
N GLU A 302 -50.12 62.52 18.92
CA GLU A 302 -50.04 63.88 19.45
C GLU A 302 -51.44 64.44 19.65
N LEU A 303 -51.84 64.62 20.91
CA LEU A 303 -53.06 65.34 21.28
C LEU A 303 -52.77 66.84 21.28
N SER A 304 -53.70 67.66 20.77
CA SER A 304 -53.62 69.11 20.93
C SER A 304 -53.73 69.51 22.41
N ASP A 305 -53.23 70.69 22.77
CA ASP A 305 -53.25 71.14 24.18
C ASP A 305 -54.67 71.22 24.74
N ARG A 306 -55.65 71.61 23.90
CA ARG A 306 -57.07 71.60 24.28
C ARG A 306 -57.60 70.19 24.50
N GLN A 307 -57.17 69.20 23.72
CA GLN A 307 -57.55 67.80 23.92
C GLN A 307 -56.89 67.20 25.15
N LYS A 308 -55.63 67.56 25.44
CA LYS A 308 -54.95 67.17 26.69
C LYS A 308 -55.68 67.72 27.91
N GLU A 309 -56.09 68.99 27.87
CA GLU A 309 -56.85 69.65 28.93
C GLU A 309 -58.21 68.98 29.17
N VAL A 310 -58.99 68.76 28.11
CA VAL A 310 -60.28 68.06 28.17
C VAL A 310 -60.12 66.65 28.74
N LEU A 311 -59.08 65.92 28.30
CA LEU A 311 -58.79 64.57 28.77
C LEU A 311 -58.28 64.53 30.22
N ALA A 312 -57.50 65.53 30.64
CA ALA A 312 -57.02 65.68 32.01
C ALA A 312 -58.15 65.98 32.98
N ASN A 313 -59.03 66.92 32.62
CA ASN A 313 -60.24 67.26 33.39
C ASN A 313 -61.19 66.06 33.47
N LEU A 314 -61.33 65.31 32.38
CA LEU A 314 -62.06 64.04 32.40
C LEU A 314 -61.38 63.00 33.31
N GLY A 315 -60.05 62.93 33.34
CA GLY A 315 -59.29 62.03 34.20
C GLY A 315 -59.46 62.31 35.70
N ILE A 316 -59.49 63.59 36.09
CA ILE A 316 -59.69 64.00 37.50
C ILE A 316 -61.15 63.85 37.94
N CYS A 317 -62.08 64.29 37.10
CA CYS A 317 -63.48 64.46 37.52
C CYS A 317 -64.41 63.37 36.98
N GLY A 318 -64.01 62.61 35.97
CA GLY A 318 -64.89 61.70 35.22
C GLY A 318 -65.46 60.55 36.05
N ALA A 319 -64.81 60.15 37.15
CA ALA A 319 -65.34 59.14 38.05
C ALA A 319 -66.47 59.67 38.97
N LYS A 320 -66.45 60.97 39.29
CA LYS A 320 -67.40 61.62 40.23
C LYS A 320 -68.49 62.43 39.52
N LYS A 321 -68.17 63.02 38.37
CA LYS A 321 -69.01 63.98 37.64
C LYS A 321 -69.40 63.47 36.25
N SER A 322 -70.58 63.89 35.81
CA SER A 322 -71.11 63.72 34.46
C SER A 322 -70.40 64.65 33.47
N TYR A 323 -70.49 64.36 32.16
CA TYR A 323 -69.90 65.22 31.13
C TYR A 323 -70.47 66.63 31.11
N THR A 324 -71.74 66.77 31.50
CA THR A 324 -72.44 68.05 31.68
C THR A 324 -71.80 68.89 32.77
N GLU A 325 -71.55 68.31 33.95
CA GLU A 325 -70.94 69.03 35.09
C GLU A 325 -69.48 69.38 34.84
N ILE A 326 -68.75 68.53 34.10
CA ILE A 326 -67.36 68.81 33.72
C ILE A 326 -67.31 69.93 32.66
N ALA A 327 -68.21 69.92 31.68
CA ALA A 327 -68.28 70.97 30.66
C ALA A 327 -68.59 72.33 31.29
N GLU A 328 -69.52 72.37 32.25
CA GLU A 328 -69.87 73.59 32.99
C GLU A 328 -68.70 74.10 33.84
N ALA A 329 -67.98 73.22 34.55
CA ALA A 329 -66.79 73.59 35.31
C ALA A 329 -65.62 74.06 34.42
N MET A 330 -65.57 73.61 33.16
CA MET A 330 -64.62 74.07 32.15
C MET A 330 -65.08 75.33 31.41
N HIS A 331 -66.23 75.91 31.77
CA HIS A 331 -66.87 77.04 31.09
C HIS A 331 -67.04 76.84 29.57
N ILE A 332 -67.39 75.63 29.15
CA ILE A 332 -67.72 75.32 27.75
C ILE A 332 -69.09 74.67 27.60
N SER A 333 -69.62 74.71 26.38
CA SER A 333 -70.85 73.99 26.07
C SER A 333 -70.65 72.48 26.19
N VAL A 334 -71.71 71.80 26.62
CA VAL A 334 -71.75 70.33 26.74
C VAL A 334 -71.46 69.68 25.38
N ASP A 335 -72.02 70.23 24.31
CA ASP A 335 -71.78 69.78 22.94
C ASP A 335 -70.31 69.96 22.53
N GLY A 336 -69.67 71.06 22.94
CA GLY A 336 -68.25 71.31 22.71
C GLY A 336 -67.36 70.31 23.44
N PHE A 337 -67.67 70.01 24.70
CA PHE A 337 -66.96 68.98 25.47
C PHE A 337 -67.14 67.59 24.85
N GLN A 338 -68.37 67.22 24.47
CA GLN A 338 -68.66 65.93 23.83
C GLN A 338 -67.98 65.79 22.46
N ALA A 339 -67.92 66.87 21.66
CA ALA A 339 -67.20 66.88 20.39
C ALA A 339 -65.70 66.62 20.59
N HIS A 340 -65.07 67.25 21.59
CA HIS A 340 -63.68 66.98 21.92
C HIS A 340 -63.46 65.55 22.42
N VAL A 341 -64.33 65.04 23.30
CA VAL A 341 -64.29 63.65 23.78
C VAL A 341 -64.42 62.66 22.61
N TYR A 342 -65.33 62.92 21.66
CA TYR A 342 -65.49 62.09 20.47
C TYR A 342 -64.23 62.10 19.57
N GLN A 343 -63.65 63.28 19.33
CA GLN A 343 -62.41 63.41 18.56
C GLN A 343 -61.24 62.68 19.23
N ILE A 344 -61.11 62.79 20.55
CA ILE A 344 -60.09 62.08 21.33
C ILE A 344 -60.30 60.56 21.24
N LYS A 345 -61.54 60.06 21.38
CA LYS A 345 -61.85 58.64 21.19
C LYS A 345 -61.45 58.15 19.81
N LYS A 346 -61.71 58.93 18.76
CA LYS A 346 -61.33 58.60 17.39
C LYS A 346 -59.81 58.56 17.21
N ILE A 347 -59.08 59.50 17.81
CA ILE A 347 -57.61 59.56 17.74
C ILE A 347 -56.96 58.40 18.51
N LEU A 348 -57.55 58.02 19.65
CA LEU A 348 -57.07 56.92 20.50
C LEU A 348 -57.64 55.54 20.09
N ASN A 349 -58.44 55.47 19.02
CA ASN A 349 -59.16 54.26 18.58
C ASN A 349 -59.97 53.57 19.70
N ILE A 350 -60.57 54.36 20.60
CA ILE A 350 -61.42 53.88 21.70
C ILE A 350 -62.87 53.77 21.20
N SER A 351 -63.44 52.57 21.25
CA SER A 351 -64.82 52.27 20.84
C SER A 351 -65.55 51.38 21.84
N GLY A 352 -66.86 51.58 22.03
CA GLY A 352 -67.71 50.78 22.92
C GLY A 352 -68.29 51.56 24.10
N SER A 353 -69.14 50.90 24.89
CA SER A 353 -69.87 51.48 26.03
C SER A 353 -68.95 51.89 27.19
N ALA A 354 -67.80 51.24 27.37
CA ALA A 354 -66.78 51.55 28.39
C ALA A 354 -65.79 52.67 27.97
N GLY A 355 -66.16 53.48 26.98
CA GLY A 355 -65.26 54.47 26.40
C GLY A 355 -64.94 55.65 27.32
N LYS A 356 -65.66 55.85 28.44
CA LYS A 356 -65.36 56.90 29.42
C LYS A 356 -64.21 56.47 30.33
N GLU A 357 -64.27 55.23 30.81
CA GLU A 357 -63.30 54.62 31.72
C GLU A 357 -61.94 54.44 31.01
N GLN A 358 -61.94 54.06 29.74
CA GLN A 358 -60.72 53.93 28.94
C GLN A 358 -60.00 55.27 28.71
N LEU A 359 -60.75 56.37 28.57
CA LEU A 359 -60.17 57.71 28.47
C LEU A 359 -59.54 58.16 29.80
N ILE A 360 -60.20 57.86 30.93
CA ILE A 360 -59.69 58.16 32.27
C ILE A 360 -58.39 57.37 32.53
N ALA A 361 -58.37 56.07 32.24
CA ALA A 361 -57.19 55.24 32.37
C ALA A 361 -56.03 55.76 31.51
N TYR A 362 -56.32 56.10 30.24
CA TYR A 362 -55.32 56.67 29.34
C TYR A 362 -54.74 58.00 29.86
N ALA A 363 -55.57 58.87 30.44
CA ALA A 363 -55.14 60.14 31.03
C ALA A 363 -54.18 59.95 32.21
N ILE A 364 -54.44 58.95 33.06
CA ILE A 364 -53.63 58.61 34.23
C ILE A 364 -52.30 57.98 33.80
N GLU A 365 -52.35 56.97 32.92
CA GLU A 365 -51.17 56.22 32.46
C GLU A 365 -50.18 57.11 31.70
N ASN A 366 -50.67 58.09 30.93
CA ASN A 366 -49.85 59.03 30.17
C ASN A 366 -49.54 60.34 30.92
N LYS A 367 -49.82 60.40 32.23
CA LYS A 367 -49.54 61.55 33.12
C LYS A 367 -50.13 62.88 32.61
N LEU A 368 -51.30 62.83 31.98
CA LEU A 368 -51.95 64.01 31.40
C LEU A 368 -52.67 64.88 32.44
N LEU A 369 -52.86 64.38 33.67
CA LEU A 369 -53.55 65.09 34.76
C LEU A 369 -52.95 66.46 35.09
N GLN A 370 -51.67 66.69 34.78
CA GLN A 370 -51.00 67.99 34.95
C GLN A 370 -51.60 69.11 34.08
N PHE A 371 -52.34 68.76 33.03
CA PHE A 371 -53.01 69.72 32.14
C PHE A 371 -54.44 70.02 32.59
N ALA A 372 -54.87 69.50 33.74
CA ALA A 372 -56.21 69.76 34.25
C ALA A 372 -56.33 71.21 34.75
N THR A 373 -57.41 71.86 34.35
CA THR A 373 -57.76 73.23 34.71
C THR A 373 -58.87 73.31 35.76
N ILE A 374 -59.47 72.17 36.12
CA ILE A 374 -60.51 72.05 37.15
C ILE A 374 -60.09 71.07 38.24
N SER A 375 -60.47 71.35 39.49
CA SER A 375 -60.34 70.42 40.61
C SER A 375 -61.68 69.74 40.94
N CYS A 376 -61.62 68.48 41.39
CA CYS A 376 -62.79 67.73 41.85
C CYS A 376 -62.53 67.16 43.24
N ASP A 377 -62.55 68.05 44.22
CA ASP A 377 -62.72 67.68 45.62
C ASP A 377 -64.12 67.09 45.82
#